data_AF-A0A158BEY5-F1
#
_entry.id   AF-A0A158BEY5-F1
#
_cell.length_a   1.000
_cell.length_b   1.000
_cell.length_c   1.000
_cell.angle_alpha   90.00
_cell.angle_beta   90.00
_cell.angle_gamma   90.00
#
_symmetry.space_group_name_H-M   'P 1'
#
loop_
_entity.id
_entity.type
_entity.pdbx_description
1 polymer ?
#
loop_
_entity_poly.entity_id
_entity_poly.type
_entity_poly.pdbx_seq_one_letter_code
_entity_poly.pdbx_strand_id
1 'polypeptide(L)'
;MTQLTAQRTGLLLKLSAATVVTALSLGVGSAPVYAQAMPADNDIAVHVQPVDMRALHGQLSLTPDQEVQWQTALQTMQQSHSTERMNADQMQARMQSMLQRPILDLSALHALHARAEQQDAPLADQSAKAWLEFYSGLTDQQKKTFSDAMRPQFENIAHHPARPYDPRTGL
;
A
#
# COMPACT_ATOMS: atom_id res chain seq x y z
N MET A 1 -22.77 50.46 -43.18
CA MET A 1 -23.15 49.70 -41.98
C MET A 1 -21.94 48.90 -41.52
N THR A 2 -21.20 49.37 -40.50
CA THR A 2 -21.22 48.88 -39.09
C THR A 2 -20.57 47.49 -38.96
N GLN A 3 -19.59 47.13 -38.12
CA GLN A 3 -18.68 47.73 -37.13
C GLN A 3 -17.58 46.67 -36.86
N LEU A 4 -16.39 47.10 -36.42
CA LEU A 4 -15.34 46.24 -35.85
C LEU A 4 -15.74 45.72 -34.46
N THR A 5 -15.31 44.52 -34.09
CA THR A 5 -15.00 44.10 -32.70
C THR A 5 -14.33 42.72 -32.76
N ALA A 6 -13.01 42.57 -32.67
CA ALA A 6 -12.19 42.68 -31.46
C ALA A 6 -12.71 41.80 -30.30
N GLN A 7 -12.44 40.49 -30.35
CA GLN A 7 -12.49 39.65 -29.16
C GLN A 7 -11.08 39.50 -28.59
N ARG A 8 -10.98 40.04 -27.38
CA ARG A 8 -9.80 40.25 -26.56
C ARG A 8 -9.11 38.94 -26.19
N THR A 9 -7.79 39.00 -26.29
CA THR A 9 -6.79 38.31 -25.50
C THR A 9 -7.19 38.33 -24.01
N GLY A 10 -7.35 37.15 -23.42
CA GLY A 10 -7.54 36.94 -21.98
C GLY A 10 -6.54 35.89 -21.51
N LEU A 11 -5.36 36.37 -21.15
CA LEU A 11 -4.27 35.61 -20.55
C LEU A 11 -4.63 35.26 -19.10
N LEU A 12 -4.74 33.96 -18.78
CA LEU A 12 -4.59 33.47 -17.42
C LEU A 12 -3.83 32.15 -17.45
N LEU A 13 -2.50 32.28 -17.47
CA LEU A 13 -1.59 31.26 -16.95
C LEU A 13 -1.98 30.98 -15.50
N LYS A 14 -2.61 29.83 -15.24
CA LYS A 14 -2.68 29.27 -13.89
C LYS A 14 -1.46 28.38 -13.71
N LEU A 15 -0.41 28.97 -13.13
CA LEU A 15 0.61 28.24 -12.38
C LEU A 15 -0.04 27.56 -11.16
N SER A 16 0.63 26.52 -10.67
CA SER A 16 0.40 25.74 -9.44
C SER A 16 -0.40 24.45 -9.68
N ALA A 17 0.04 23.24 -9.32
CA ALA A 17 1.23 22.83 -8.58
C ALA A 17 1.58 21.40 -9.05
N ALA A 18 2.87 21.12 -9.22
CA ALA A 18 3.35 19.76 -9.38
C ALA A 18 3.23 19.06 -8.03
N THR A 19 2.13 18.33 -7.81
CA THR A 19 2.01 17.44 -6.66
C THR A 19 2.90 16.24 -6.91
N VAL A 20 4.06 16.20 -6.27
CA VAL A 20 4.83 14.97 -6.13
C VAL A 20 4.01 14.08 -5.19
N VAL A 21 3.23 13.16 -5.76
CA VAL A 21 2.60 12.08 -4.99
C VAL A 21 3.69 11.07 -4.71
N THR A 22 4.33 11.18 -3.55
CA THR A 22 5.14 10.09 -3.01
C THR A 22 4.15 8.99 -2.60
N ALA A 23 4.00 7.97 -3.44
CA ALA A 23 3.19 6.80 -3.10
C ALA A 23 3.79 6.16 -1.84
N LEU A 24 3.08 6.28 -0.72
CA LEU A 24 3.35 5.53 0.49
C LEU A 24 2.88 4.09 0.24
N SER A 25 3.76 3.29 -0.37
CA SER A 25 3.59 1.86 -0.47
C SER A 25 3.72 1.27 0.93
N LEU A 26 2.60 1.21 1.67
CA LEU A 26 2.47 0.34 2.83
C LEU A 26 2.38 -1.11 2.32
N GLY A 27 3.51 -1.58 1.78
CA GLY A 27 3.68 -2.97 1.39
C GLY A 27 3.79 -3.80 2.65
N VAL A 28 2.69 -4.42 3.07
CA VAL A 28 2.75 -5.57 3.96
C VAL A 28 3.43 -6.66 3.13
N GLY A 29 4.71 -6.91 3.39
CA GLY A 29 5.57 -7.71 2.52
C GLY A 29 4.99 -9.09 2.23
N SER A 30 4.60 -9.31 0.97
CA SER A 30 4.45 -10.63 0.38
C SER A 30 5.84 -11.20 0.09
N ALA A 31 6.46 -11.79 1.13
CA ALA A 31 7.70 -12.53 0.95
C ALA A 31 7.44 -13.80 0.11
N PRO A 32 8.19 -14.06 -0.97
CA PRO A 32 8.13 -15.35 -1.64
C PRO A 32 8.63 -16.46 -0.70
N VAL A 33 7.84 -17.53 -0.58
CA VAL A 33 7.97 -18.66 0.37
C VAL A 33 9.12 -19.63 0.01
N TYR A 34 10.25 -19.12 -0.45
CA TYR A 34 11.48 -19.91 -0.64
C TYR A 34 12.68 -19.23 0.02
N ALA A 35 12.58 -18.99 1.32
CA ALA A 35 13.77 -18.81 2.15
C ALA A 35 13.92 -20.06 3.01
N GLN A 36 14.86 -20.90 2.60
CA GLN A 36 15.36 -22.02 3.39
C GLN A 36 15.78 -21.51 4.78
N ALA A 37 15.46 -22.30 5.80
CA ALA A 37 15.78 -22.02 7.19
C ALA A 37 17.28 -21.78 7.37
N MET A 38 17.66 -20.51 7.49
CA MET A 38 18.93 -20.12 8.10
C MET A 38 18.66 -20.02 9.61
N PRO A 39 19.54 -20.55 10.48
CA PRO A 39 19.45 -20.29 11.91
C PRO A 39 19.75 -18.79 12.10
N ALA A 40 18.69 -18.01 12.25
CA ALA A 40 18.81 -16.58 12.52
C ALA A 40 19.08 -16.39 14.01
N ASP A 41 20.37 -16.37 14.36
CA ASP A 41 20.82 -15.61 15.51
C ASP A 41 20.68 -14.12 15.13
N ASN A 42 19.47 -13.57 15.29
CA ASN A 42 19.18 -12.16 15.03
C ASN A 42 18.33 -11.64 16.18
N ASP A 43 19.00 -10.95 17.07
CA ASP A 43 18.45 -10.15 18.14
C ASP A 43 17.26 -9.30 17.67
N ILE A 44 16.13 -9.53 18.33
CA ILE A 44 14.94 -8.68 18.47
C ILE A 44 14.33 -8.21 17.14
N ALA A 45 13.51 -9.08 16.52
CA ALA A 45 12.38 -8.58 15.75
C ALA A 45 11.51 -7.73 16.70
N VAL A 46 11.61 -6.40 16.61
CA VAL A 46 10.75 -5.48 17.37
C VAL A 46 9.32 -5.73 16.88
N HIS A 47 8.56 -6.51 17.66
CA HIS A 47 7.17 -6.79 17.37
C HIS A 47 6.36 -5.55 17.75
N VAL A 48 6.25 -4.60 16.82
CA VAL A 48 5.31 -3.49 17.01
C VAL A 48 3.90 -4.04 16.89
N GLN A 49 3.13 -3.87 17.97
CA GLN A 49 1.71 -4.20 17.99
C GLN A 49 1.02 -3.45 16.84
N PRO A 50 0.19 -4.12 16.02
CA PRO A 50 -0.56 -3.44 14.97
C PRO A 50 -1.45 -2.35 15.57
N VAL A 51 -1.70 -1.28 14.81
CA VAL A 51 -2.59 -0.20 15.26
C VAL A 51 -4.00 -0.75 15.45
N ASP A 52 -4.56 -0.54 16.64
CA ASP A 52 -5.97 -0.84 16.88
C ASP A 52 -6.85 0.23 16.21
N MET A 53 -7.23 -0.06 14.97
CA MET A 53 -8.07 0.82 14.17
C MET A 53 -9.44 1.08 14.81
N ARG A 54 -9.98 0.14 15.61
CA ARG A 54 -11.25 0.34 16.30
C ARG A 54 -11.09 1.32 17.45
N ALA A 55 -10.02 1.20 18.23
CA ALA A 55 -9.72 2.15 19.30
C ALA A 55 -9.42 3.55 18.73
N LEU A 56 -8.69 3.64 17.62
CA LEU A 56 -8.41 4.90 16.95
C LEU A 56 -9.69 5.57 16.45
N HIS A 57 -10.57 4.83 15.78
CA HIS A 57 -11.87 5.32 15.32
C HIS A 57 -12.67 5.98 16.43
N GLY A 58 -12.78 5.32 17.60
CA GLY A 58 -13.51 5.86 18.76
C GLY A 58 -12.91 7.15 19.33
N GLN A 59 -11.62 7.41 19.14
CA GLN A 59 -10.95 8.63 19.63
C GLN A 59 -11.07 9.81 18.66
N LEU A 60 -11.30 9.54 17.37
CA LEU A 60 -11.31 10.59 16.34
C LEU A 60 -12.61 11.41 16.33
N SER A 61 -13.69 10.92 16.97
CA SER A 61 -14.98 11.62 17.03
C SER A 61 -15.41 12.15 15.65
N LEU A 62 -15.51 11.23 14.68
CA LEU A 62 -15.71 11.56 13.27
C LEU A 62 -17.08 12.21 13.02
N THR A 63 -17.13 13.16 12.09
CA THR A 63 -18.39 13.64 11.52
C THR A 63 -19.02 12.57 10.62
N PRO A 64 -20.32 12.67 10.28
CA PRO A 64 -20.96 11.71 9.37
C PRO A 64 -20.23 11.56 8.02
N ASP A 65 -19.73 12.64 7.44
CA ASP A 65 -18.99 12.60 6.17
C ASP A 65 -17.62 11.92 6.34
N GLN A 66 -16.91 12.22 7.44
CA GLN A 66 -15.63 11.58 7.77
C GLN A 66 -15.80 10.09 8.06
N GLU A 67 -16.93 9.68 8.64
CA GLU A 67 -17.27 8.28 8.88
C GLU A 67 -17.36 7.51 7.56
N VAL A 68 -18.03 8.07 6.55
CA VAL A 68 -18.12 7.45 5.21
C VAL A 68 -16.73 7.28 4.60
N GLN A 69 -15.87 8.30 4.71
CA GLN A 69 -14.50 8.23 4.23
C GLN A 69 -13.67 7.17 4.98
N TRP A 70 -13.80 7.09 6.31
CA TRP A 70 -13.14 6.07 7.12
C TRP A 70 -13.54 4.65 6.72
N GLN A 71 -14.84 4.40 6.56
CA GLN A 71 -15.35 3.10 6.14
C GLN A 71 -14.88 2.74 4.72
N THR A 72 -14.84 3.71 3.82
CA THR A 72 -14.32 3.52 2.45
C THR A 72 -12.83 3.15 2.47
N ALA A 73 -12.02 3.82 3.29
CA ALA A 73 -10.61 3.51 3.45
C ALA A 73 -10.38 2.11 4.05
N LEU A 74 -11.14 1.75 5.09
CA LEU A 74 -11.09 0.40 5.67
C LEU A 74 -11.49 -0.68 4.68
N GLN A 75 -12.59 -0.48 3.94
CA GLN A 75 -13.07 -1.43 2.95
C GLN A 75 -12.04 -1.62 1.83
N THR A 76 -11.48 -0.53 1.31
CA THR A 76 -10.48 -0.58 0.24
C THR A 76 -9.24 -1.33 0.69
N MET A 77 -8.73 -1.05 1.89
CA MET A 77 -7.59 -1.77 2.47
C MET A 77 -7.89 -3.26 2.66
N GLN A 78 -9.07 -3.62 3.16
CA GLN A 78 -9.48 -5.03 3.33
C GLN A 78 -9.57 -5.76 1.99
N GLN A 79 -10.12 -5.11 0.97
CA GLN A 79 -10.24 -5.66 -0.38
C GLN A 79 -8.85 -5.88 -1.02
N SER A 80 -7.94 -4.91 -0.89
CA SER A 80 -6.55 -5.04 -1.34
C SER A 80 -5.88 -6.26 -0.68
N HIS A 81 -5.92 -6.33 0.66
CA HIS A 81 -5.30 -7.43 1.40
C HIS A 81 -5.96 -8.80 1.11
N SER A 82 -7.28 -8.84 0.88
CA SER A 82 -7.97 -10.07 0.48
C SER A 82 -7.54 -10.55 -0.89
N THR A 83 -7.30 -9.63 -1.84
CA THR A 83 -6.88 -9.95 -3.20
C THR A 83 -5.44 -10.47 -3.22
N GLU A 84 -4.53 -9.79 -2.52
CA GLU A 84 -3.14 -10.22 -2.36
C GLU A 84 -3.05 -11.61 -1.72
N ARG A 85 -3.82 -11.87 -0.65
CA ARG A 85 -3.88 -13.20 -0.02
C ARG A 85 -4.40 -14.27 -0.96
N MET A 86 -5.48 -14.00 -1.69
CA MET A 86 -6.00 -14.94 -2.68
C MET A 86 -4.95 -15.26 -3.76
N ASN A 87 -4.20 -14.27 -4.23
CA ASN A 87 -3.14 -14.46 -5.22
C ASN A 87 -1.98 -15.29 -4.66
N ALA A 88 -1.59 -15.05 -3.40
CA ALA A 88 -0.60 -15.85 -2.69
C ALA A 88 -1.05 -17.31 -2.51
N ASP A 89 -2.31 -17.53 -2.12
CA ASP A 89 -2.89 -18.87 -1.95
C ASP A 89 -2.91 -19.64 -3.28
N GLN A 90 -3.28 -18.98 -4.38
CA GLN A 90 -3.24 -19.57 -5.72
C GLN A 90 -1.82 -19.94 -6.13
N MET A 91 -0.85 -19.07 -5.86
CA MET A 91 0.57 -19.34 -6.10
C MET A 91 1.04 -20.56 -5.32
N GLN A 92 0.74 -20.61 -4.02
CA GLN A 92 1.08 -21.72 -3.14
C GLN A 92 0.47 -23.04 -3.64
N ALA A 93 -0.83 -23.05 -3.97
CA ALA A 93 -1.50 -24.23 -4.50
C ALA A 93 -0.88 -24.72 -5.82
N ARG A 94 -0.52 -23.78 -6.72
CA ARG A 94 0.15 -24.13 -7.98
C ARG A 94 1.52 -24.75 -7.75
N MET A 95 2.30 -24.20 -6.82
CA MET A 95 3.60 -24.74 -6.45
C MET A 95 3.49 -26.14 -5.83
N GLN A 96 2.55 -26.34 -4.90
CA GLN A 96 2.28 -27.66 -4.32
C GLN A 96 1.91 -28.72 -5.38
N SER A 97 1.07 -28.36 -6.34
CA SER A 97 0.73 -29.26 -7.46
C SER A 97 1.93 -29.55 -8.37
N MET A 98 2.78 -28.55 -8.61
CA MET A 98 3.95 -28.68 -9.48
C MET A 98 4.99 -29.64 -8.90
N LEU A 99 5.17 -29.65 -7.57
CA LEU A 99 6.09 -30.56 -6.88
C LEU A 99 5.74 -32.05 -7.02
N GLN A 100 4.50 -32.37 -7.39
CA GLN A 100 4.07 -33.75 -7.63
C GLN A 100 4.41 -34.26 -9.05
N ARG A 101 4.88 -33.37 -9.93
CA ARG A 101 5.19 -33.70 -11.33
C ARG A 101 6.68 -34.01 -11.47
N PRO A 102 7.06 -34.95 -12.36
CA PRO A 102 8.47 -35.24 -12.62
C PRO A 102 9.21 -34.10 -13.35
N ILE A 103 8.46 -33.23 -14.03
CA ILE A 103 8.98 -32.05 -14.74
C ILE A 103 8.20 -30.83 -14.26
N LEU A 104 8.93 -29.83 -13.78
CA LEU A 104 8.36 -28.55 -13.33
C LEU A 104 7.83 -27.75 -14.53
N ASP A 105 6.68 -27.11 -14.33
CA ASP A 105 5.98 -26.33 -15.35
C ASP A 105 6.20 -24.83 -15.10
N LEU A 106 7.42 -24.38 -15.38
CA LEU A 106 7.86 -23.02 -15.08
C LEU A 106 7.10 -21.96 -15.88
N SER A 107 6.63 -22.29 -17.09
CA SER A 107 5.82 -21.36 -17.91
C SER A 107 4.47 -21.08 -17.25
N ALA A 108 3.81 -22.09 -16.68
CA ALA A 108 2.59 -21.89 -15.93
C ALA A 108 2.82 -21.13 -14.61
N LEU A 109 3.96 -21.32 -13.94
CA LEU A 109 4.31 -20.54 -12.75
C LEU A 109 4.47 -19.06 -13.10
N HIS A 110 5.24 -18.77 -14.15
CA HIS A 110 5.45 -17.42 -14.65
C HIS A 110 4.13 -16.76 -15.08
N ALA A 111 3.27 -17.48 -15.81
CA ALA A 111 1.96 -16.94 -16.22
C ALA A 111 1.07 -16.58 -15.03
N LEU A 112 1.07 -17.41 -13.97
CA LEU A 112 0.34 -17.12 -12.74
C LEU A 112 0.92 -15.90 -12.01
N HIS A 113 2.25 -15.80 -11.94
CA HIS A 113 2.93 -14.67 -11.30
C HIS A 113 2.65 -13.35 -12.04
N ALA A 114 2.82 -13.32 -13.36
CA ALA A 114 2.55 -12.13 -14.17
C ALA A 114 1.08 -11.66 -14.03
N ARG A 115 0.14 -12.60 -13.89
CA ARG A 115 -1.27 -12.27 -13.62
C ARG A 115 -1.45 -11.67 -12.23
N ALA A 116 -0.84 -12.26 -11.20
CA ALA A 116 -0.91 -11.74 -9.83
C ALA A 116 -0.31 -10.33 -9.75
N GLU A 117 0.85 -10.09 -10.36
CA GLU A 117 1.46 -8.75 -10.40
C GLU A 117 0.54 -7.71 -11.05
N GLN A 118 -0.13 -8.06 -12.16
CA GLN A 118 -1.10 -7.16 -12.81
C GLN A 118 -2.31 -6.86 -11.93
N GLN A 119 -2.77 -7.83 -11.14
CA GLN A 119 -3.90 -7.67 -10.23
C GLN A 119 -3.53 -6.88 -8.98
N ASP A 120 -2.31 -7.06 -8.48
CA ASP A 120 -1.83 -6.44 -7.25
C ASP A 120 -1.31 -5.01 -7.48
N ALA A 121 -0.79 -4.72 -8.69
CA ALA A 121 -0.18 -3.44 -9.04
C ALA A 121 -0.98 -2.19 -8.59
N PRO A 122 -2.31 -2.10 -8.78
CA PRO A 122 -3.05 -0.91 -8.38
C PRO A 122 -3.56 -0.95 -6.93
N LEU A 123 -3.48 -2.08 -6.21
CA LEU A 123 -4.16 -2.27 -4.92
C LEU A 123 -3.59 -1.40 -3.81
N ALA A 124 -2.26 -1.28 -3.75
CA ALA A 124 -1.58 -0.45 -2.75
C ALA A 124 -1.91 1.04 -2.94
N ASP A 125 -1.89 1.50 -4.19
CA ASP A 125 -2.19 2.90 -4.54
C ASP A 125 -3.67 3.24 -4.28
N GLN A 126 -4.61 2.34 -4.59
CA GLN A 126 -6.04 2.53 -4.27
C GLN A 126 -6.27 2.67 -2.76
N SER A 127 -5.69 1.78 -1.96
CA SER A 127 -5.77 1.85 -0.51
C SER A 127 -5.16 3.15 0.02
N ALA A 128 -3.97 3.51 -0.46
CA ALA A 128 -3.30 4.75 -0.07
C ALA A 128 -4.14 5.99 -0.40
N LYS A 129 -4.74 6.06 -1.59
CA LYS A 129 -5.60 7.17 -2.00
C LYS A 129 -6.82 7.32 -1.08
N ALA A 130 -7.49 6.23 -0.74
CA ALA A 130 -8.63 6.27 0.18
C ALA A 130 -8.23 6.76 1.59
N TRP A 131 -7.10 6.31 2.10
CA TRP A 131 -6.55 6.79 3.39
C TRP A 131 -6.13 8.26 3.33
N LEU A 132 -5.53 8.71 2.23
CA LEU A 132 -5.15 10.11 2.03
C LEU A 132 -6.38 11.03 1.96
N GLU A 133 -7.44 10.61 1.28
CA GLU A 133 -8.69 11.35 1.21
C GLU A 133 -9.29 11.51 2.61
N PHE A 134 -9.43 10.41 3.35
CA PHE A 134 -9.88 10.44 4.75
C PHE A 134 -9.01 11.37 5.61
N TYR A 135 -7.69 11.19 5.58
CA TYR A 135 -6.78 12.00 6.40
C TYR A 135 -6.84 13.48 6.03
N SER A 136 -7.04 13.82 4.76
CA SER A 136 -7.14 15.21 4.30
C SER A 136 -8.37 15.92 4.87
N GLY A 137 -9.49 15.20 5.04
CA GLY A 137 -10.76 15.67 5.59
C GLY A 137 -10.77 15.82 7.12
N LEU A 138 -9.73 15.38 7.83
CA LEU A 138 -9.61 15.52 9.28
C LEU A 138 -9.24 16.95 9.70
N THR A 139 -9.76 17.36 10.86
CA THR A 139 -9.30 18.58 11.57
C THR A 139 -7.88 18.39 12.10
N ASP A 140 -7.19 19.49 12.45
CA ASP A 140 -5.81 19.41 12.98
C ASP A 140 -5.73 18.58 14.26
N GLN A 141 -6.73 18.67 15.14
CA GLN A 141 -6.79 17.86 16.35
C GLN A 141 -6.94 16.36 16.04
N GLN A 142 -7.80 16.01 15.08
CA GLN A 142 -7.98 14.62 14.63
C GLN A 142 -6.72 14.10 13.93
N LYS A 143 -6.06 14.91 13.09
CA LYS A 143 -4.78 14.58 12.45
C LYS A 143 -3.69 14.31 13.47
N LYS A 144 -3.66 15.08 14.57
CA LYS A 144 -2.74 14.83 15.68
C LYS A 144 -3.01 13.47 16.33
N THR A 145 -4.26 13.18 16.71
CA THR A 145 -4.64 11.88 17.28
C THR A 145 -4.28 10.72 16.35
N PHE A 146 -4.58 10.84 15.05
CA PHE A 146 -4.21 9.84 14.05
C PHE A 146 -2.69 9.66 13.94
N SER A 147 -1.95 10.77 13.87
CA SER A 147 -0.48 10.73 13.77
C SER A 147 0.16 10.10 14.99
N ASP A 148 -0.32 10.42 16.19
CA ASP A 148 0.22 9.86 17.43
C ASP A 148 -0.03 8.35 17.54
N ALA A 149 -1.16 7.85 17.05
CA ALA A 149 -1.44 6.43 16.96
C ALA A 149 -0.57 5.69 15.92
N MET A 150 -0.26 6.34 14.78
CA MET A 150 0.53 5.75 13.70
C MET A 150 2.05 5.86 13.90
N ARG A 151 2.52 6.83 14.68
CA ARG A 151 3.95 7.13 14.88
C ARG A 151 4.80 5.90 15.25
N PRO A 152 4.38 5.00 16.17
CA PRO A 152 5.18 3.82 16.50
C PRO A 152 5.41 2.90 15.30
N GLN A 153 4.44 2.79 14.39
CA GLN A 153 4.59 2.00 13.17
C GLN A 153 5.65 2.61 12.25
N PHE A 154 5.58 3.93 12.05
CA PHE A 154 6.53 4.64 11.19
C PHE A 154 7.93 4.67 11.79
N GLU A 155 8.07 4.81 13.10
CA GLU A 155 9.34 4.68 13.79
C GLU A 155 9.92 3.27 13.60
N ASN A 156 9.12 2.22 13.69
CA ASN A 156 9.60 0.88 13.41
C ASN A 156 10.01 0.67 11.96
N ILE A 157 9.28 1.22 10.99
CA ILE A 157 9.67 1.17 9.57
C ILE A 157 10.99 1.93 9.35
N ALA A 158 11.12 3.13 9.92
CA ALA A 158 12.30 3.99 9.76
C ALA A 158 13.55 3.42 10.43
N HIS A 159 13.40 2.73 11.56
CA HIS A 159 14.50 2.11 12.30
C HIS A 159 14.66 0.62 12.01
N HIS A 160 13.83 0.04 11.14
CA HIS A 160 14.02 -1.34 10.71
C HIS A 160 15.40 -1.40 10.06
N PRO A 161 16.33 -2.25 10.54
CA PRO A 161 17.64 -2.35 9.92
C PRO A 161 17.44 -2.67 8.45
N ALA A 162 18.06 -1.86 7.58
CA ALA A 162 18.14 -2.20 6.17
C ALA A 162 18.75 -3.60 6.11
N ARG A 163 18.13 -4.52 5.35
CA ARG A 163 18.76 -5.82 5.11
C ARG A 163 20.18 -5.53 4.63
N PRO A 164 21.22 -6.16 5.23
CA PRO A 164 22.58 -6.01 4.73
C PRO A 164 22.54 -6.20 3.21
N TYR A 165 23.15 -5.29 2.48
CA TYR A 165 23.36 -5.48 1.06
C TYR A 165 24.20 -6.75 0.92
N ASP A 166 23.54 -7.87 0.65
CA ASP A 166 24.17 -9.08 0.16
C ASP A 166 24.37 -8.82 -1.33
N PRO A 167 25.62 -8.56 -1.80
CA PRO A 167 25.89 -8.59 -3.23
C PRO A 167 25.59 -10.03 -3.65
N ARG A 168 24.34 -10.27 -4.09
CA ARG A 168 23.95 -11.49 -4.76
C ARG A 168 24.96 -11.70 -5.86
N THR A 169 25.93 -12.57 -5.61
CA THR A 169 26.85 -13.07 -6.62
C THR A 169 25.94 -13.77 -7.59
N GLY A 170 25.61 -13.06 -8.68
CA GLY A 170 24.71 -13.54 -9.69
C GLY A 170 25.20 -14.91 -10.17
N LEU A 171 24.31 -15.89 -10.07
CA LEU A 171 24.22 -16.96 -11.05
C LEU A 171 23.07 -16.59 -11.99
#